data_AF-A0A510I972-F1
#
_entry.id   AF-A0A510I972-F1
#
_cell.length_a   1.000
_cell.length_b   1.000
_cell.length_c   1.000
_cell.angle_alpha   90.00
_cell.angle_beta   90.00
_cell.angle_gamma   90.00
#
_symmetry.space_group_name_H-M   'P 1'
#
loop_
_entity.id
_entity.type
_entity.pdbx_description
1 polymer ?
#
loop_
_entity_poly.entity_id
_entity_poly.type
_entity_poly.pdbx_seq_one_letter_code
_entity_poly.pdbx_strand_id
1 'polypeptide(L)'
;MNDTEFHQLVDAQMQIIEESIDESGADIDYEVSGNVMTLEFEDRSQIIINRQEPMHEIWLASKSGGFHFKLIDNKWTCSKTGMELFAMVKEECEKHASEAIDWV
;
A
#
# COMPACT_ATOMS: atom_id res chain seq x y z
N MET A 1 2.47 -5.44 19.95
CA MET A 1 3.50 -4.97 19.02
C MET A 1 4.14 -3.75 19.64
N ASN A 2 5.47 -3.72 19.72
CA ASN A 2 6.21 -2.48 20.05
C ASN A 2 6.51 -1.69 18.77
N ASP A 3 7.03 -0.47 18.90
CA ASP A 3 7.27 0.41 17.75
C ASP A 3 8.32 -0.16 16.77
N THR A 4 9.37 -0.82 17.28
CA THR A 4 10.38 -1.46 16.45
C THR A 4 9.81 -2.61 15.61
N GLU A 5 9.01 -3.48 16.23
CA GLU A 5 8.30 -4.57 15.54
C GLU A 5 7.33 -4.01 14.49
N PHE A 6 6.61 -2.94 14.83
CA PHE A 6 5.73 -2.25 13.90
C PHE A 6 6.49 -1.76 12.66
N HIS A 7 7.62 -1.08 12.85
CA HIS A 7 8.42 -0.58 11.72
C HIS A 7 8.90 -1.70 10.82
N GLN A 8 9.47 -2.76 11.40
CA GLN A 8 9.94 -3.91 10.62
C GLN A 8 8.82 -4.56 9.79
N LEU A 9 7.62 -4.68 10.37
CA LEU A 9 6.47 -5.25 9.66
C LEU A 9 5.95 -4.34 8.56
N VAL A 10 5.96 -3.02 8.77
CA VAL A 10 5.56 -2.06 7.73
C VAL A 10 6.59 -2.00 6.61
N ASP A 11 7.89 -1.93 6.94
CA ASP A 11 8.98 -1.89 5.97
C ASP A 11 8.93 -3.14 5.06
N ALA A 12 8.67 -4.31 5.63
CA ALA A 12 8.47 -5.54 4.86
C ALA A 12 7.27 -5.47 3.90
N GLN A 13 6.17 -4.80 4.27
CA GLN A 13 5.05 -4.61 3.34
C GLN A 13 5.37 -3.63 2.23
N MET A 14 6.08 -2.55 2.54
CA MET A 14 6.47 -1.57 1.52
C MET A 14 7.42 -2.20 0.50
N GLN A 15 8.41 -2.96 0.96
CA GLN A 15 9.30 -3.70 0.08
C GLN A 15 8.55 -4.68 -0.84
N ILE A 16 7.55 -5.41 -0.32
CA ILE A 16 6.72 -6.31 -1.15
C ILE A 16 5.98 -5.51 -2.23
N ILE A 17 5.45 -4.32 -1.91
CA ILE A 17 4.75 -3.48 -2.88
C ILE A 17 5.71 -3.00 -3.97
N GLU A 18 6.90 -2.51 -3.60
CA GLU A 18 7.95 -2.07 -4.54
C GLU A 18 8.33 -3.20 -5.50
N GLU A 19 8.72 -4.36 -4.96
CA GLU A 19 9.12 -5.53 -5.73
C GLU A 19 8.01 -5.98 -6.68
N SER A 20 6.75 -5.98 -6.21
CA SER A 20 5.61 -6.40 -7.04
C SER A 20 5.29 -5.42 -8.17
N ILE A 21 5.53 -4.12 -7.97
CA ILE A 21 5.39 -3.11 -9.03
C ILE A 21 6.51 -3.32 -10.07
N ASP A 22 7.76 -3.43 -9.62
CA ASP A 22 8.92 -3.66 -10.50
C ASP A 22 8.76 -4.92 -11.35
N GLU A 23 8.30 -6.03 -10.75
CA GLU A 23 8.11 -7.30 -11.44
C GLU A 23 6.92 -7.31 -12.40
N SER A 24 5.88 -6.49 -12.13
CA SER A 24 4.70 -6.40 -12.99
C SER A 24 4.97 -5.73 -14.35
N GLY A 25 6.01 -4.88 -14.41
CA GLY A 25 6.29 -4.05 -15.59
C GLY A 25 5.24 -2.98 -15.88
N ALA A 26 4.35 -2.68 -14.93
CA ALA A 26 3.38 -1.60 -15.03
C ALA A 26 4.06 -0.23 -15.02
N ASP A 27 3.49 0.76 -15.71
CA ASP A 27 3.99 2.14 -15.71
C ASP A 27 3.51 2.88 -14.45
N ILE A 28 4.08 2.49 -13.30
CA ILE A 28 3.80 3.05 -11.98
C ILE A 28 5.13 3.47 -11.36
N ASP A 29 5.31 4.77 -11.17
CA ASP A 29 6.43 5.30 -10.41
C ASP A 29 6.14 5.20 -8.92
N TYR A 30 7.16 4.93 -8.11
CA TYR A 30 7.04 4.98 -6.64
C TYR A 30 8.19 5.72 -5.98
N GLU A 31 7.85 6.44 -4.90
CA GLU A 31 8.83 7.10 -4.02
C GLU A 31 8.51 6.80 -2.57
N VAL A 32 9.53 6.41 -1.80
CA VAL A 32 9.45 6.30 -0.35
C VAL A 32 10.22 7.42 0.31
N SER A 33 9.51 8.28 1.04
CA SER A 33 10.06 9.41 1.77
C SER A 33 9.62 9.36 3.24
N GLY A 34 10.54 8.89 4.09
CA GLY A 34 10.31 8.71 5.52
C GLY A 34 9.18 7.73 5.80
N ASN A 35 8.02 8.24 6.20
CA ASN A 35 6.86 7.45 6.62
C ASN A 35 5.82 7.27 5.52
N VAL A 36 6.11 7.73 4.31
CA VAL A 36 5.15 7.80 3.20
C VAL A 36 5.74 7.13 1.97
N MET A 37 4.97 6.24 1.37
CA MET A 37 5.14 5.74 0.01
C MET A 37 4.09 6.41 -0.87
N THR A 38 4.53 6.97 -1.99
CA THR A 38 3.69 7.55 -3.02
C THR A 38 3.81 6.70 -4.27
N LEU A 39 2.69 6.23 -4.81
CA LEU A 39 2.61 5.62 -6.13
C LEU A 39 2.00 6.66 -7.09
N GLU A 40 2.65 6.93 -8.21
CA GLU A 40 2.21 7.89 -9.23
C GLU A 40 1.97 7.17 -10.57
N PHE A 41 0.88 7.54 -11.22
CA PHE A 41 0.39 6.91 -12.46
C PHE A 41 0.46 7.92 -13.62
N GLU A 42 0.37 7.46 -14.88
CA GLU A 42 0.46 8.31 -16.08
C GLU A 42 -0.48 9.54 -16.07
N ASP A 43 -1.67 9.41 -15.49
CA ASP A 43 -2.66 10.50 -15.41
C ASP A 43 -2.39 11.51 -14.28
N ARG A 44 -1.27 11.33 -13.55
CA ARG A 44 -0.84 12.06 -12.35
C ARG A 44 -1.74 11.87 -11.13
N SER A 45 -2.65 10.90 -11.17
CA SER A 45 -3.31 10.43 -9.96
C SER A 45 -2.29 9.69 -9.08
N GLN A 46 -2.57 9.61 -7.78
CA GLN A 46 -1.65 9.03 -6.82
C GLN A 46 -2.37 8.12 -5.83
N ILE A 47 -1.65 7.10 -5.38
CA ILE A 47 -1.95 6.36 -4.15
C ILE A 47 -0.91 6.75 -3.12
N ILE A 48 -1.36 7.15 -1.93
CA ILE A 48 -0.48 7.50 -0.81
C ILE A 48 -0.64 6.46 0.28
N ILE A 49 0.44 5.77 0.63
CA ILE A 49 0.48 4.77 1.68
C ILE A 49 1.37 5.31 2.80
N ASN A 50 0.86 5.42 4.03
CA ASN A 50 1.64 5.98 5.12
C ASN A 50 1.53 5.18 6.43
N ARG A 51 2.62 5.17 7.18
CA ARG A 51 2.67 4.56 8.50
C ARG A 51 2.15 5.50 9.58
N GLN A 52 1.26 5.00 10.41
CA GLN A 52 0.68 5.71 11.55
C GLN A 52 1.14 5.07 12.84
N GLU A 53 2.34 5.44 13.27
CA GLU A 53 3.00 4.92 14.47
C GLU A 53 2.18 5.05 15.75
N PRO A 54 1.50 6.18 16.07
CA PRO A 54 0.70 6.26 17.29
C PRO A 54 -0.47 5.27 17.34
N MET A 55 -0.93 4.79 16.18
CA MET A 55 -2.05 3.86 16.05
C MET A 55 -1.63 2.43 15.71
N HIS A 56 -0.35 2.21 15.39
CA HIS A 56 0.15 0.96 14.80
C HIS A 56 -0.66 0.51 13.58
N GLU A 57 -0.94 1.47 12.70
CA GLU A 57 -1.74 1.27 11.49
C GLU A 57 -0.94 1.63 10.22
N ILE A 58 -1.34 1.03 9.10
CA ILE A 58 -1.00 1.52 7.76
C ILE A 58 -2.25 2.19 7.19
N TRP A 59 -2.09 3.37 6.61
CA TRP A 59 -3.18 4.08 5.94
C TRP A 59 -2.90 4.14 4.44
N LEU A 60 -3.96 4.04 3.64
CA LEU A 60 -3.92 4.15 2.18
C LEU A 60 -4.96 5.19 1.75
N ALA A 61 -4.54 6.20 1.02
CA ALA A 61 -5.41 7.15 0.34
C ALA A 61 -5.32 6.91 -1.18
N SER A 62 -6.47 6.76 -1.81
CA SER A 62 -6.62 6.52 -3.25
C SER A 62 -7.86 7.25 -3.77
N LYS A 63 -8.09 7.25 -5.09
CA LYS A 63 -9.31 7.82 -5.70
C LYS A 63 -10.60 7.17 -5.22
N SER A 64 -10.54 5.91 -4.77
CA SER A 64 -11.69 5.22 -4.16
C SER A 64 -11.96 5.63 -2.70
N GLY A 65 -11.04 6.37 -2.07
CA GLY A 65 -11.15 6.87 -0.69
C GLY A 65 -9.96 6.53 0.20
N GLY A 66 -10.16 6.68 1.51
CA GLY A 66 -9.17 6.34 2.55
C GLY A 66 -9.47 5.02 3.25
N PHE A 67 -8.42 4.25 3.53
CA PHE A 67 -8.49 2.92 4.15
C PHE A 67 -7.44 2.78 5.24
N HIS A 68 -7.83 2.24 6.40
CA HIS A 68 -6.93 2.03 7.54
C HIS A 68 -6.80 0.54 7.82
N PHE A 69 -5.57 0.08 7.97
CA PHE A 69 -5.19 -1.32 8.14
C PHE A 69 -4.56 -1.55 9.50
N LYS A 70 -5.06 -2.55 10.22
CA LYS A 70 -4.48 -3.07 11.46
C LYS A 70 -3.91 -4.46 11.22
N LEU A 71 -2.86 -4.81 11.96
CA LEU A 71 -2.35 -6.16 11.97
C LEU A 71 -3.30 -7.08 12.77
N ILE A 72 -3.91 -8.05 12.09
CA ILE A 72 -4.79 -9.08 12.65
C ILE A 72 -4.29 -10.42 12.13
N ASP A 73 -3.93 -11.36 13.01
CA ASP A 73 -3.43 -12.68 12.64
C ASP A 73 -2.30 -12.64 11.58
N ASN A 74 -1.33 -11.75 11.79
CA ASN A 74 -0.20 -11.46 10.89
C ASN A 74 -0.58 -10.91 9.50
N LYS A 75 -1.79 -10.34 9.35
CA LYS A 75 -2.27 -9.74 8.11
C LYS A 75 -2.72 -8.31 8.33
N TRP A 76 -2.27 -7.40 7.47
CA TRP A 76 -2.72 -6.01 7.47
C TRP A 76 -4.13 -5.93 6.90
N THR A 77 -5.12 -5.84 7.76
CA THR A 77 -6.54 -5.98 7.41
C THR A 77 -7.26 -4.64 7.51
N CYS A 78 -7.97 -4.28 6.45
CA CYS A 78 -8.76 -3.05 6.39
C CYS A 78 -9.94 -3.13 7.35
N SER A 79 -10.05 -2.14 8.24
CA SER A 79 -11.16 -2.08 9.22
C SER A 79 -12.55 -1.87 8.57
N LYS A 80 -12.60 -1.28 7.37
CA LYS A 80 -13.85 -0.96 6.66
C LYS A 80 -14.31 -2.10 5.74
N THR A 81 -13.39 -2.73 5.01
CA THR A 81 -13.72 -3.72 3.97
C THR A 81 -13.36 -5.15 4.35
N GLY A 82 -12.50 -5.34 5.37
CA GLY A 82 -11.93 -6.65 5.70
C GLY A 82 -10.87 -7.16 4.73
N MET A 83 -10.53 -6.40 3.69
CA MET A 83 -9.50 -6.78 2.72
C MET A 83 -8.09 -6.64 3.29
N GLU A 84 -7.18 -7.46 2.81
CA GLU A 84 -5.75 -7.35 3.10
C GLU A 84 -5.14 -6.16 2.32
N LEU A 85 -4.13 -5.51 2.91
CA LEU A 85 -3.45 -4.34 2.35
C LEU A 85 -2.99 -4.57 0.92
N PHE A 86 -2.25 -5.65 0.68
CA PHE A 86 -1.68 -5.91 -0.63
C PHE A 86 -2.76 -6.16 -1.69
N ALA A 87 -3.85 -6.85 -1.32
CA ALA A 87 -5.00 -7.01 -2.22
C ALA A 87 -5.67 -5.67 -2.56
N MET A 88 -5.78 -4.75 -1.58
CA MET A 88 -6.30 -3.40 -1.82
C MET A 88 -5.37 -2.59 -2.74
N VAL A 89 -4.05 -2.68 -2.53
CA VAL A 89 -3.07 -1.99 -3.38
C VAL A 89 -3.22 -2.44 -4.83
N LYS A 90 -3.32 -3.75 -5.09
CA LYS A 90 -3.56 -4.28 -6.45
C LYS A 90 -4.82 -3.71 -7.08
N GLU A 91 -5.94 -3.76 -6.37
CA GLU A 91 -7.22 -3.27 -6.86
C GLU A 91 -7.20 -1.76 -7.15
N GLU A 92 -6.60 -0.96 -6.27
CA GLU A 92 -6.49 0.47 -6.49
C GLU A 92 -5.50 0.81 -7.61
N CYS A 93 -4.36 0.11 -7.72
CA CYS A 93 -3.42 0.31 -8.82
C CYS A 93 -4.07 0.05 -10.19
N GLU A 94 -4.83 -1.04 -10.36
CA GLU A 94 -5.54 -1.31 -11.62
C GLU A 94 -6.60 -0.24 -11.92
N LYS A 95 -7.30 0.25 -10.90
CA LYS A 95 -8.23 1.37 -11.08
C LYS A 95 -7.49 2.60 -11.58
N HIS A 96 -6.36 2.96 -10.95
CA HIS A 96 -5.56 4.13 -11.29
C HIS A 96 -4.94 4.01 -12.69
N ALA A 97 -4.30 2.89 -13.02
CA ALA A 97 -3.74 2.59 -14.34
C ALA A 97 -4.82 2.46 -15.43
N SER A 98 -6.08 2.21 -15.05
CA SER A 98 -7.19 1.96 -15.98
C SER A 98 -6.98 0.74 -16.88
N GLU A 99 -6.18 -0.22 -16.40
CA GLU A 99 -5.87 -1.50 -17.05
C GLU A 99 -5.60 -2.57 -15.99
N ALA A 100 -5.61 -3.84 -16.41
CA ALA A 100 -5.23 -4.96 -15.56
C ALA A 100 -3.70 -5.05 -15.47
N ILE A 101 -3.19 -5.36 -14.28
CA ILE A 101 -1.75 -5.49 -14.01
C ILE A 101 -1.44 -6.95 -13.72
N ASP A 102 -0.41 -7.50 -14.35
CA ASP A 102 0.05 -8.87 -14.06
C ASP A 102 0.91 -8.87 -12.81
N TRP A 103 0.29 -9.14 -11.67
CA TRP A 103 0.98 -9.22 -10.39
C TRP A 103 1.60 -10.61 -10.22
N VAL A 104 2.91 -10.69 -10.45
CA VAL A 104 3.73 -11.91 -10.28
C VAL A 104 3.87 -12.29 -8.81
#